data_AF-A0A1E4FZQ3-F1
#
_entry.id   AF-A0A1E4FZQ3-F1
#
_cell.length_a   1.000
_cell.length_b   1.000
_cell.length_c   1.000
_cell.angle_alpha   90.00
_cell.angle_beta   90.00
_cell.angle_gamma   90.00
#
_symmetry.space_group_name_H-M   'P 1'
#
loop_
_entity.id
_entity.type
_entity.pdbx_description
1 polymer ?
#
loop_
_entity_poly.entity_id
_entity_poly.type
_entity_poly.pdbx_seq_one_letter_code
_entity_poly.pdbx_strand_id
1 'polypeptide(L)'
;MRLKGRVLFSDIGERNKPIAIPDTKIQFRLRRSICSAWRNKAWHGRVMAFMELLAADSPYVDLAVGSGGSITLDAMPIQFTAPVTARQINKLGEDAEEADSTTLGGHFGEEDA
;
A
#
# COMPACT_ATOMS: atom_id res chain seq x y z
N MET A 1 -11.59 -14.66 2.27
CA MET A 1 -11.66 -13.27 2.78
C MET A 1 -12.02 -12.33 1.63
N ARG A 2 -13.03 -11.44 1.76
CA ARG A 2 -13.36 -10.45 0.71
C ARG A 2 -12.65 -9.13 0.99
N LEU A 3 -11.43 -8.99 0.49
CA LEU A 3 -10.67 -7.74 0.55
C LEU A 3 -11.28 -6.71 -0.39
N LYS A 4 -11.66 -5.54 0.14
CA LYS A 4 -12.00 -4.37 -0.68
C LYS A 4 -10.73 -3.55 -0.83
N GLY A 5 -10.29 -3.31 -2.07
CA GLY A 5 -9.12 -2.48 -2.39
C GLY A 5 -9.32 -0.98 -2.14
N ARG A 6 -9.84 -0.62 -0.95
CA ARG A 6 -10.05 0.77 -0.53
C ARG A 6 -9.07 1.11 0.57
N VAL A 7 -8.26 2.14 0.35
CA VAL A 7 -7.37 2.69 1.38
C VAL A 7 -8.20 3.52 2.37
N LEU A 8 -8.02 3.26 3.65
CA LEU A 8 -8.61 4.01 4.76
C LEU A 8 -7.48 4.66 5.55
N PHE A 9 -7.64 5.95 5.86
CA PHE A 9 -6.73 6.67 6.73
C PHE A 9 -7.27 6.69 8.16
N SER A 10 -6.37 6.53 9.12
CA SER A 10 -6.64 6.66 10.54
C SER A 10 -5.70 7.67 11.17
N ASP A 11 -6.12 8.23 12.30
CA ASP A 11 -5.26 8.97 13.20
C ASP A 11 -4.70 8.05 14.30
N ILE A 12 -3.65 8.51 14.98
CA ILE A 12 -3.09 7.82 16.15
C ILE A 12 -3.97 8.14 17.35
N GLY A 13 -4.80 7.19 17.74
CA GLY A 13 -5.65 7.30 18.91
C GLY A 13 -4.92 7.05 20.22
N GLU A 14 -5.67 7.05 21.32
CA GLU A 14 -5.15 6.65 22.63
C GLU A 14 -4.55 5.24 22.58
N ARG A 15 -3.40 5.06 23.24
CA ARG A 15 -2.63 3.80 23.28
C ARG A 15 -2.17 3.29 21.90
N ASN A 16 -1.86 4.18 20.95
CA ASN A 16 -1.43 3.84 19.59
C ASN A 16 -2.46 3.02 18.77
N LYS A 17 -3.74 3.07 19.14
CA LYS A 17 -4.78 2.38 18.37
C LYS A 17 -5.20 3.22 17.16
N PRO A 18 -5.36 2.62 15.96
CA PRO A 18 -5.82 3.34 14.78
C PRO A 18 -7.29 3.77 14.96
N ILE A 19 -7.57 5.06 14.86
CA ILE A 19 -8.94 5.60 14.82
C ILE A 19 -9.22 6.07 13.39
N ALA A 20 -10.11 5.39 12.67
CA ALA A 20 -10.45 5.74 11.29
C ALA A 20 -11.00 7.16 11.20
N ILE A 21 -10.47 7.97 10.27
CA ILE A 21 -10.95 9.34 10.05
C ILE A 21 -12.36 9.26 9.43
N PRO A 22 -13.41 9.78 10.09
CA PRO A 22 -14.79 9.63 9.60
C PRO A 22 -15.11 10.59 8.44
N ASP A 23 -14.37 11.69 8.30
CA ASP A 23 -14.61 12.69 7.25
C ASP A 23 -14.19 12.19 5.86
N THR A 24 -15.19 11.97 5.00
CA THR A 24 -15.02 11.55 3.61
C THR A 24 -14.18 12.52 2.77
N LYS A 25 -14.26 13.83 3.00
CA LYS A 25 -13.46 14.82 2.26
C LYS A 25 -11.99 14.73 2.64
N ILE A 26 -11.70 14.54 3.93
CA ILE A 26 -10.33 14.34 4.42
C ILE A 26 -9.76 13.04 3.87
N GLN A 27 -10.51 11.93 3.96
CA GLN A 27 -10.14 10.63 3.37
C GLN A 27 -9.83 10.75 1.87
N PHE A 28 -10.68 11.45 1.10
CA PHE A 28 -10.46 11.66 -0.32
C PHE A 28 -9.19 12.48 -0.61
N ARG A 29 -8.96 13.56 0.15
CA ARG A 29 -7.75 14.38 0.03
C ARG A 29 -6.48 13.56 0.31
N LEU A 30 -6.49 12.77 1.39
CA LEU A 30 -5.35 11.94 1.79
C LEU A 30 -5.05 10.84 0.78
N ARG A 31 -6.07 10.19 0.20
CA ARG A 31 -5.85 9.22 -0.90
C ARG A 31 -5.11 9.86 -2.07
N ARG A 32 -5.44 11.10 -2.43
CA ARG A 32 -4.80 11.77 -3.57
C ARG A 32 -3.38 12.25 -3.26
N SER A 33 -3.09 12.62 -2.02
CA SER A 33 -1.78 13.15 -1.64
C SER A 33 -0.79 12.06 -1.25
N ILE A 34 -1.21 11.12 -0.40
CA ILE A 34 -0.35 10.08 0.18
C ILE A 34 -0.25 8.88 -0.75
N CYS A 35 -1.37 8.36 -1.25
CA CYS A 35 -1.38 7.29 -2.27
C CYS A 35 -1.12 7.85 -3.67
N SER A 36 -0.17 8.78 -3.76
CA SER A 36 0.27 9.37 -5.02
C SER A 36 1.24 8.42 -5.74
N ALA A 37 1.87 8.90 -6.82
CA ALA A 37 2.67 8.13 -7.77
C ALA A 37 3.59 7.08 -7.11
N TRP A 38 3.94 6.04 -7.89
CA TRP A 38 4.90 4.97 -7.56
C TRP A 38 6.26 5.43 -6.99
N ARG A 39 6.57 6.74 -7.07
CA ARG A 39 7.77 7.38 -6.53
C ARG A 39 7.69 7.76 -5.05
N ASN A 40 6.52 7.70 -4.43
CA ASN A 40 6.40 7.78 -2.97
C ASN A 40 6.87 6.44 -2.39
N LYS A 41 8.07 6.41 -1.78
CA LYS A 41 8.72 5.16 -1.34
C LYS A 41 7.91 4.50 -0.21
N ALA A 42 7.39 5.28 0.74
CA ALA A 42 6.56 4.76 1.83
C ALA A 42 5.24 4.13 1.30
N TRP A 43 4.57 4.80 0.34
CA TRP A 43 3.38 4.24 -0.29
C TRP A 43 3.69 2.98 -1.10
N HIS A 44 4.78 3.00 -1.87
CA HIS A 44 5.26 1.83 -2.61
C HIS A 44 5.48 0.63 -1.68
N GLY A 45 6.17 0.82 -0.55
CA GLY A 45 6.40 -0.23 0.44
C GLY A 45 5.09 -0.82 1.00
N ARG A 46 4.09 0.02 1.30
CA ARG A 46 2.77 -0.45 1.76
C ARG A 46 2.01 -1.23 0.70
N VAL A 47 2.12 -0.85 -0.57
CA VAL A 47 1.53 -1.60 -1.68
C VAL A 47 2.21 -2.97 -1.81
N MET A 48 3.54 -3.03 -1.69
CA MET A 48 4.27 -4.30 -1.71
C MET A 48 3.84 -5.22 -0.56
N ALA A 49 3.76 -4.71 0.67
CA ALA A 49 3.26 -5.48 1.82
C ALA A 49 1.81 -5.95 1.63
N PHE A 50 0.96 -5.12 0.99
CA PHE A 50 -0.41 -5.52 0.66
C PHE A 50 -0.45 -6.62 -0.42
N MET A 51 0.43 -6.57 -1.42
CA MET A 51 0.54 -7.61 -2.44
C MET A 51 1.02 -8.93 -1.85
N GLU A 52 1.99 -8.89 -0.93
CA GLU A 52 2.42 -10.08 -0.17
C GLU A 52 1.25 -10.73 0.59
N LEU A 53 0.47 -9.92 1.32
CA LEU A 53 -0.72 -10.40 2.02
C LEU A 53 -1.76 -11.01 1.06
N LEU A 54 -1.86 -10.46 -0.15
CA LEU A 54 -2.82 -10.91 -1.16
C LEU A 54 -2.36 -12.17 -1.90
N ALA A 55 -1.05 -12.33 -2.08
CA ALA A 55 -0.42 -13.52 -2.64
C ALA A 55 -0.42 -14.69 -1.63
N ALA A 56 -0.35 -14.39 -0.32
CA ALA A 56 -0.22 -15.38 0.75
C ALA A 56 0.92 -16.38 0.41
N ASP A 57 0.66 -17.69 0.42
CA ASP A 57 1.66 -18.72 0.07
C ASP A 57 1.75 -18.99 -1.45
N SER A 58 0.99 -18.27 -2.27
CA SER A 58 0.95 -18.46 -3.72
C SER A 58 1.90 -17.48 -4.42
N PRO A 59 2.74 -17.94 -5.37
CA PRO A 59 3.50 -17.05 -6.24
C PRO A 59 2.62 -16.32 -7.27
N TYR A 60 1.31 -16.57 -7.28
CA TYR A 60 0.36 -15.98 -8.21
C TYR A 60 -0.84 -15.34 -7.53
N VAL A 61 -1.34 -14.28 -8.16
CA VAL A 61 -2.55 -13.56 -7.79
C VAL A 61 -3.60 -13.70 -8.88
N ASP A 62 -4.77 -14.25 -8.54
CA ASP A 62 -5.91 -14.34 -9.45
C ASP A 62 -6.86 -13.15 -9.31
N LEU A 63 -6.95 -12.35 -10.36
CA LEU A 63 -7.90 -11.26 -10.47
C LEU A 63 -9.12 -11.73 -11.25
N ALA A 64 -10.24 -11.95 -10.55
CA ALA A 64 -11.51 -12.23 -11.20
C ALA A 64 -11.92 -11.05 -12.10
N VAL A 65 -12.01 -11.30 -13.40
CA VAL A 65 -12.60 -10.38 -14.36
C VAL A 65 -14.07 -10.74 -14.57
N GLY A 66 -14.87 -9.79 -15.05
CA GLY A 66 -16.28 -10.06 -15.37
C GLY A 66 -16.43 -11.27 -16.30
N SER A 67 -17.65 -11.79 -16.43
CA SER A 67 -17.99 -12.94 -17.29
C SER A 67 -17.31 -14.27 -16.94
N GLY A 68 -16.85 -14.45 -15.70
CA GLY A 68 -16.33 -15.74 -15.21
C GLY A 68 -14.88 -16.04 -15.62
N GLY A 69 -14.16 -15.06 -16.17
CA GLY A 69 -12.72 -15.17 -16.41
C GLY A 69 -11.89 -14.74 -15.21
N SER A 70 -10.61 -15.11 -15.22
CA SER A 70 -9.61 -14.58 -14.30
C SER A 70 -8.36 -14.15 -15.08
N ILE A 71 -7.66 -13.15 -14.55
CA ILE A 71 -6.30 -12.80 -14.97
C ILE A 71 -5.37 -13.25 -13.84
N THR A 72 -4.51 -14.22 -14.13
CA THR A 72 -3.47 -14.67 -13.20
C THR A 72 -2.22 -13.82 -13.40
N LEU A 73 -1.74 -13.21 -12.32
CA LEU A 73 -0.53 -12.39 -12.29
C LEU A 73 0.54 -13.09 -11.47
N ASP A 74 1.80 -13.02 -11.90
CA ASP A 74 2.95 -13.38 -11.07
C ASP A 74 3.09 -12.33 -9.95
N ALA A 75 3.26 -12.79 -8.72
CA ALA A 75 3.46 -11.94 -7.55
C ALA A 75 4.88 -11.33 -7.50
N MET A 76 5.83 -11.86 -8.28
CA MET A 76 7.18 -11.32 -8.36
C MET A 76 7.21 -9.96 -9.07
N PRO A 77 7.94 -8.96 -8.51
CA PRO A 77 8.11 -7.67 -9.17
C PRO A 77 8.78 -7.82 -10.55
N ILE A 78 8.17 -7.26 -11.59
CA ILE A 78 8.77 -7.21 -12.93
C ILE A 78 9.55 -5.90 -13.13
N GLN A 79 10.77 -6.01 -13.64
CA GLN A 79 11.51 -4.85 -14.15
C GLN A 79 10.97 -4.50 -15.53
N PHE A 80 10.57 -3.24 -15.73
CA PHE A 80 10.14 -2.76 -17.05
C PHE A 80 10.83 -1.43 -17.37
N THR A 81 11.17 -1.24 -18.64
CA THR A 81 11.71 0.02 -19.14
C THR A 81 10.58 0.84 -19.73
N ALA A 82 10.31 2.01 -19.16
CA ALA A 82 9.37 2.97 -19.74
C ALA A 82 10.15 3.99 -20.59
N PRO A 83 9.82 4.19 -21.89
CA PRO A 83 10.50 5.18 -22.74
C PRO A 83 10.12 6.63 -22.38
N VAL A 84 9.34 6.83 -21.31
CA VAL A 84 8.92 8.14 -20.81
C VAL A 84 9.63 8.44 -19.49
N THR A 85 10.38 9.53 -19.46
CA THR A 85 11.02 10.03 -18.23
C THR A 85 10.16 11.13 -17.63
N ALA A 86 10.03 11.11 -16.31
CA ALA A 86 9.40 12.20 -15.55
C ALA A 86 10.44 12.80 -14.62
N ARG A 87 10.43 14.13 -14.45
CA ARG A 87 11.35 14.85 -13.54
C ARG A 87 11.37 14.18 -12.16
N GLN A 88 12.55 13.71 -11.73
CA GLN A 88 12.72 13.11 -10.40
C GLN A 88 12.53 14.20 -9.35
N ILE A 89 11.43 14.12 -8.61
CA ILE A 89 11.12 15.01 -7.47
C ILE A 89 11.59 14.43 -6.15
N ASN A 90 12.03 13.16 -6.15
CA ASN A 90 12.57 12.52 -4.97
C ASN A 90 13.98 13.07 -4.70
N LYS A 91 14.18 13.58 -3.48
CA LYS A 91 15.45 14.16 -3.01
C LYS A 91 16.33 13.15 -2.27
N LEU A 92 15.77 11.99 -1.91
CA LEU A 92 16.48 10.89 -1.26
C LEU A 92 17.26 10.09 -2.32
N GLY A 93 18.46 9.62 -1.95
CA GLY A 93 19.24 8.70 -2.78
C GLY A 93 18.50 7.40 -3.05
N GLU A 94 18.98 6.61 -4.01
CA GLU A 94 18.36 5.32 -4.40
C GLU A 94 18.23 4.38 -3.20
N ASP A 95 19.30 4.25 -2.42
CA ASP A 95 19.38 3.38 -1.23
C ASP A 95 18.89 4.04 0.07
N ALA A 96 18.48 5.31 0.02
CA ALA A 96 18.02 6.00 1.22
C ALA A 96 16.59 5.55 1.56
N GLU A 97 16.43 5.00 2.77
CA GLU A 97 15.12 4.70 3.34
C GLU A 97 14.41 5.99 3.76
N GLU A 98 13.16 6.15 3.31
CA GLU A 98 12.33 7.26 3.72
C GLU A 98 11.71 6.93 5.09
N ALA A 99 12.04 7.71 6.12
CA ALA A 99 11.48 7.53 7.44
C ALA A 99 9.96 7.76 7.41
N ASP A 100 9.18 6.71 7.60
CA ASP A 100 7.72 6.77 7.58
C ASP A 100 7.15 6.93 8.99
N SER A 101 7.05 8.18 9.43
CA SER A 101 6.45 8.55 10.73
C SER A 101 4.95 8.25 10.84
N THR A 102 4.30 7.85 9.73
CA THR A 102 2.86 7.55 9.70
C THR A 102 2.55 6.06 9.80
N THR A 103 3.58 5.19 9.78
CA THR A 103 3.40 3.78 10.13
C THR A 103 3.21 3.66 11.64
N LEU A 104 2.06 3.10 12.04
CA LEU A 104 1.81 2.75 13.43
C LEU A 104 2.77 1.66 13.87
N GLY A 105 3.41 1.82 15.02
CA GLY A 105 4.17 0.73 15.65
C GLY A 105 3.26 -0.47 15.86
N GLY A 106 3.77 -1.68 15.60
CA GLY A 106 3.00 -2.92 15.70
C GLY A 106 2.35 -3.06 17.07
N HIS A 107 1.03 -2.84 17.13
CA HIS A 107 0.23 -3.24 18.28
C HIS A 107 -0.20 -4.69 18.03
N PHE A 108 0.70 -5.62 18.31
CA PHE A 108 0.35 -7.03 18.42
C PHE A 108 -0.41 -7.17 19.75
N GLY A 109 -1.66 -7.61 19.72
CA GLY A 109 -2.34 -8.01 20.94
C GLY A 109 -1.61 -9.20 21.55
N GLU A 110 -1.65 -9.35 22.87
CA GLU A 110 -1.05 -10.51 23.57
C GLU A 110 -1.62 -11.87 23.11
N GLU A 111 -2.68 -11.89 22.29
CA GLU A 111 -3.26 -13.10 21.68
C GLU A 111 -2.63 -13.49 20.33
N ASP A 112 -1.80 -12.64 19.72
CA ASP A 112 -1.17 -12.86 18.41
C ASP A 112 0.38 -13.03 18.48
N ALA A 113 0.91 -13.38 19.66
CA ALA A 113 2.36 -13.59 19.91
C ALA A 113 2.71 -15.05 20.20
#